data_AF-C5DCC1-F1
#
_entry.id   AF-C5DCC1-F1
#
_cell.length_a   1.000
_cell.length_b   1.000
_cell.length_c   1.000
_cell.angle_alpha   90.00
_cell.angle_beta   90.00
_cell.angle_gamma   90.00
#
_symmetry.space_group_name_H-M   'P 1'
#
loop_
_entity.id
_entity.type
_entity.pdbx_description
1 polymer ?
#
loop_
_entity_poly.entity_id
_entity_poly.type
_entity_poly.pdbx_seq_one_letter_code
_entity_poly.pdbx_strand_id
1 'polypeptide(L)'
;MDSQAFSPSFEDELTRCATIIERFIVSLVNVAYYACFHKQNEDASPSTAAAKSAAFKKVRDSLLALAVRAEKLTSSEKISPADMKGLVCRDFLQELHRCSEVASDELLQVLNPITTKPLDGYEEPSSLNKIPTHLRNCILGFVQIFHFFRKLPVQEQYHISALQARILERELKSDLLGPWTRQVETLHSTIGWILLSDSHFQQKLNEYKSKTQTEPGALAFNEWLRHEIRQ
;
A
#
# COMPACT_ATOMS: atom_id res chain seq x y z
N MET A 1 -6.38 -29.36 27.76
CA MET A 1 -7.48 -28.36 27.82
C MET A 1 -6.90 -27.09 27.26
N ASP A 2 -7.37 -26.72 26.07
CA ASP A 2 -6.70 -25.78 25.18
C ASP A 2 -6.66 -24.37 25.77
N SER A 3 -5.45 -23.94 26.12
CA SER A 3 -5.14 -22.58 26.55
C SER A 3 -5.09 -21.65 25.33
N GLN A 4 -6.21 -21.42 24.66
CA GLN A 4 -6.30 -20.28 23.76
C GLN A 4 -6.52 -19.02 24.61
N ALA A 5 -5.41 -18.36 24.95
CA ALA A 5 -5.43 -17.10 25.69
C ALA A 5 -6.16 -15.98 24.92
N PHE A 6 -6.21 -16.08 23.58
CA PHE A 6 -6.87 -15.14 22.69
C PHE A 6 -8.22 -15.64 22.20
N SER A 7 -9.16 -14.72 22.00
CA SER A 7 -10.49 -15.02 21.49
C SER A 7 -10.50 -15.27 19.96
N PRO A 8 -11.53 -15.94 19.41
CA PRO A 8 -11.72 -16.02 17.96
C PRO A 8 -11.79 -14.65 17.27
N SER A 9 -12.31 -13.64 17.98
CA SER A 9 -12.32 -12.25 17.50
C SER A 9 -10.91 -11.69 17.32
N PHE A 10 -9.88 -12.24 17.97
CA PHE A 10 -8.50 -11.83 17.73
C PHE A 10 -7.99 -12.34 16.39
N GLU A 11 -8.28 -13.60 16.05
CA GLU A 11 -7.92 -14.20 14.75
C GLU A 11 -8.52 -13.39 13.59
N ASP A 12 -9.76 -12.90 13.75
CA ASP A 12 -10.41 -11.99 12.80
C ASP A 12 -9.63 -10.67 12.62
N GLU A 13 -9.13 -10.08 13.70
CA GLU A 13 -8.32 -8.85 13.64
C GLU A 13 -6.93 -9.10 13.03
N LEU A 14 -6.35 -10.29 13.21
CA LEU A 14 -5.10 -10.67 12.54
C LEU A 14 -5.30 -10.79 11.02
N THR A 15 -6.39 -11.43 10.60
CA THR A 15 -6.79 -11.50 9.19
C THR A 15 -7.01 -10.12 8.60
N ARG A 16 -7.78 -9.28 9.31
CA ARG A 16 -7.99 -7.89 8.92
C ARG A 16 -6.66 -7.12 8.80
N CYS A 17 -5.74 -7.30 9.74
CA CYS A 17 -4.42 -6.67 9.67
C CYS A 17 -3.69 -7.06 8.38
N ALA A 18 -3.65 -8.34 8.03
CA ALA A 18 -3.00 -8.83 6.82
C ALA A 18 -3.66 -8.27 5.55
N THR A 19 -5.00 -8.23 5.48
CA THR A 19 -5.72 -7.61 4.36
C THR A 19 -5.42 -6.11 4.21
N ILE A 20 -5.31 -5.36 5.32
CA ILE A 20 -4.97 -3.93 5.27
C ILE A 20 -3.50 -3.72 4.86
N ILE A 21 -2.58 -4.61 5.24
CA ILE A 21 -1.19 -4.62 4.73
C ILE A 21 -1.18 -4.75 3.21
N GLU A 22 -1.91 -5.72 2.64
CA GLU A 22 -2.02 -5.89 1.19
C GLU A 22 -2.56 -4.63 0.51
N ARG A 23 -3.63 -4.05 1.08
CA ARG A 23 -4.21 -2.81 0.54
C ARG A 23 -3.24 -1.64 0.59
N PHE A 24 -2.42 -1.53 1.64
CA PHE A 24 -1.37 -0.52 1.70
C PHE A 24 -0.32 -0.73 0.61
N ILE A 25 0.13 -1.97 0.42
CA ILE A 25 1.08 -2.34 -0.65
C ILE A 25 0.53 -1.94 -2.03
N VAL A 26 -0.72 -2.31 -2.34
CA VAL A 26 -1.37 -1.93 -3.61
C VAL A 26 -1.41 -0.42 -3.79
N SER A 27 -1.78 0.31 -2.72
CA SER A 27 -1.85 1.77 -2.78
C SER A 27 -0.48 2.39 -3.03
N LEU A 28 0.58 1.83 -2.44
CA LEU A 28 1.95 2.27 -2.66
C LEU A 28 2.45 1.97 -4.10
N VAL A 29 2.10 0.81 -4.67
CA VAL A 29 2.37 0.52 -6.09
C VAL A 29 1.67 1.54 -6.99
N ASN A 30 0.41 1.89 -6.69
CA ASN A 30 -0.35 2.86 -7.47
C ASN A 30 0.27 4.26 -7.40
N VAL A 31 0.78 4.67 -6.23
CA VAL A 31 1.51 5.95 -6.10
C VAL A 31 2.81 5.93 -6.92
N ALA A 32 3.58 4.85 -6.82
CA ALA A 32 4.82 4.71 -7.59
C ALA A 32 4.54 4.71 -9.10
N TYR A 33 3.48 4.04 -9.55
CA TYR A 33 3.04 4.02 -10.93
C TYR A 33 2.66 5.43 -11.39
N TYR A 34 1.79 6.12 -10.64
CA TYR A 34 1.39 7.48 -10.96
C TYR A 34 2.60 8.41 -11.11
N ALA A 35 3.53 8.38 -10.14
CA ALA A 35 4.70 9.25 -10.15
C ALA A 35 5.64 8.96 -11.33
N CYS A 36 5.97 7.69 -11.58
CA CYS A 36 6.95 7.32 -12.60
C CYS A 36 6.42 7.49 -14.04
N PHE A 37 5.12 7.29 -14.26
CA PHE A 37 4.47 7.39 -15.56
C PHE A 37 3.59 8.65 -15.71
N HIS A 38 3.80 9.63 -14.82
CA HIS A 38 3.22 10.95 -14.98
C HIS A 38 3.66 11.54 -16.33
N LYS A 39 2.78 12.29 -17.00
CA LYS A 39 2.99 12.84 -18.35
C LYS A 39 4.37 13.48 -18.53
N GLN A 40 4.78 14.34 -17.61
CA GLN A 40 6.10 15.00 -17.65
C GLN A 40 7.31 14.05 -17.69
N ASN A 41 7.20 12.88 -17.07
CA ASN A 41 8.26 11.88 -17.03
C ASN A 41 8.27 11.01 -18.30
N GLU A 42 7.11 10.83 -18.93
CA GLU A 42 6.99 10.13 -20.22
C GLU A 42 7.41 11.00 -21.39
N ASP A 43 7.10 12.31 -21.33
CA ASP A 43 7.51 13.31 -22.31
C ASP A 43 8.99 13.74 -22.14
N ALA A 44 9.68 13.26 -21.09
CA ALA A 44 11.08 13.55 -20.84
C ALA A 44 12.01 12.89 -21.87
N SER A 45 13.32 13.17 -21.77
CA SER A 45 14.30 12.50 -22.63
C SER A 45 14.17 10.96 -22.51
N PRO A 46 14.46 10.19 -23.58
CA PRO A 46 14.38 8.73 -23.53
C PRO A 46 15.19 8.11 -22.37
N SER A 47 16.32 8.74 -22.01
CA SER A 47 17.14 8.32 -20.88
C SER A 47 16.44 8.49 -19.53
N THR A 48 15.71 9.60 -19.35
CA THR A 48 14.94 9.90 -18.15
C THR A 48 13.74 8.96 -18.04
N ALA A 49 12.95 8.82 -19.11
CA ALA A 49 11.81 7.92 -19.14
C ALA A 49 12.21 6.45 -18.83
N ALA A 50 13.33 5.99 -19.41
CA ALA A 50 13.87 4.67 -19.11
C ALA A 50 14.30 4.52 -17.64
N ALA A 51 14.92 5.56 -17.05
CA ALA A 51 15.29 5.55 -15.63
C ALA A 51 14.05 5.49 -14.71
N LYS A 52 12.98 6.23 -15.04
CA LYS A 52 11.70 6.20 -14.29
C LYS A 52 11.03 4.84 -14.37
N SER A 53 10.99 4.24 -15.57
CA SER A 53 10.48 2.88 -15.77
C SER A 53 11.28 1.85 -14.96
N ALA A 54 12.62 1.94 -14.95
CA ALA A 54 13.47 1.05 -14.17
C ALA A 54 13.26 1.23 -12.65
N ALA A 55 13.12 2.47 -12.17
CA ALA A 55 12.81 2.78 -10.78
C ALA A 55 11.47 2.17 -10.36
N PHE A 56 10.43 2.34 -11.18
CA PHE A 56 9.12 1.73 -10.96
C PHE A 56 9.21 0.20 -10.90
N LYS A 57 9.87 -0.46 -11.86
CA LYS A 57 10.00 -1.92 -11.89
C LYS A 57 10.64 -2.45 -10.61
N LYS A 58 11.70 -1.79 -10.14
CA LYS A 58 12.34 -2.16 -8.86
C LYS A 58 11.39 -2.03 -7.67
N VAL A 59 10.63 -0.92 -7.57
CA VAL A 59 9.66 -0.72 -6.49
C VAL A 59 8.53 -1.73 -6.57
N ARG A 60 7.96 -1.93 -7.76
CA ARG A 60 6.89 -2.89 -8.01
C ARG A 60 7.31 -4.30 -7.62
N ASP A 61 8.45 -4.78 -8.11
CA ASP A 61 8.88 -6.17 -7.89
C ASP A 61 9.12 -6.44 -6.40
N SER A 62 9.74 -5.49 -5.70
CA SER A 62 9.87 -5.51 -4.24
C SER A 62 8.51 -5.58 -3.53
N LEU A 63 7.56 -4.72 -3.92
CA LEU A 63 6.24 -4.67 -3.31
C LEU A 63 5.40 -5.91 -3.62
N LEU A 64 5.49 -6.46 -4.83
CA LEU A 64 4.83 -7.72 -5.19
C LEU A 64 5.39 -8.90 -4.37
N ALA A 65 6.70 -8.93 -4.13
CA ALA A 65 7.28 -9.94 -3.25
C ALA A 65 6.73 -9.83 -1.80
N LEU A 66 6.51 -8.61 -1.29
CA LEU A 66 5.85 -8.40 0.00
C LEU A 66 4.36 -8.80 -0.05
N ALA A 67 3.65 -8.48 -1.13
CA ALA A 67 2.24 -8.83 -1.31
C ALA A 67 2.05 -10.34 -1.30
N VAL A 68 2.88 -11.10 -2.02
CA VAL A 68 2.84 -12.58 -2.03
C VAL A 68 3.06 -13.15 -0.63
N ARG A 69 3.89 -12.52 0.20
CA ARG A 69 4.09 -12.95 1.60
C ARG A 69 2.83 -12.72 2.44
N ALA A 70 2.13 -11.60 2.25
CA ALA A 70 0.89 -11.30 2.95
C ALA A 70 -0.27 -12.20 2.46
N GLU A 71 -0.37 -12.43 1.14
CA GLU A 71 -1.40 -13.25 0.50
C GLU A 71 -1.34 -14.71 0.96
N LYS A 72 -0.13 -15.26 1.08
CA LYS A 72 0.06 -16.60 1.65
C LYS A 72 -0.53 -16.74 3.05
N LEU A 73 -0.54 -15.64 3.82
CA LEU A 73 -1.09 -15.63 5.16
C LEU A 73 -2.61 -15.45 5.16
N THR A 74 -3.14 -14.54 4.35
CA THR A 74 -4.60 -14.32 4.21
C THR A 74 -5.33 -15.49 3.58
N SER A 75 -4.62 -16.33 2.82
CA SER A 75 -5.15 -17.58 2.25
C SER A 75 -5.19 -18.74 3.26
N SER A 76 -4.62 -18.58 4.45
CA SER A 76 -4.68 -19.58 5.54
C SER A 76 -6.03 -19.51 6.25
N GLU A 77 -6.61 -20.66 6.59
CA GLU A 77 -7.88 -20.72 7.33
C GLU A 77 -7.77 -20.13 8.75
N LYS A 78 -6.56 -20.12 9.32
CA LYS A 78 -6.27 -19.52 10.63
C LYS A 78 -4.94 -18.81 10.60
N ILE A 79 -4.93 -17.58 11.11
CA ILE A 79 -3.72 -16.77 11.27
C ILE A 79 -3.39 -16.70 12.75
N SER A 80 -2.19 -17.17 13.12
CA SER A 80 -1.71 -17.07 14.49
C SER A 80 -0.90 -15.79 14.71
N PRO A 81 -0.69 -15.38 15.98
CA PRO A 81 0.23 -14.27 16.30
C PRO A 81 1.67 -14.52 15.83
N ALA A 82 2.10 -15.80 15.77
CA ALA A 82 3.40 -16.18 15.27
C ALA A 82 3.54 -15.86 13.77
N ASP A 83 2.50 -16.17 13.00
CA ASP A 83 2.49 -15.92 11.57
C ASP A 83 2.52 -14.42 11.27
N MET A 84 1.70 -13.64 11.99
CA MET A 84 1.74 -12.18 11.88
C MET A 84 3.10 -11.61 12.25
N LYS A 85 3.74 -12.12 13.31
CA LYS A 85 5.10 -11.71 13.70
C LYS A 85 6.15 -12.05 12.62
N GLY A 86 5.96 -13.15 11.89
CA GLY A 86 6.76 -13.52 10.73
C GLY A 86 6.53 -12.61 9.52
N LEU A 87 5.28 -12.17 9.29
CA LEU A 87 4.93 -11.22 8.24
C LEU A 87 5.49 -9.83 8.53
N VAL A 88 5.13 -9.24 9.68
CA VAL A 88 5.60 -7.92 10.13
C VAL A 88 6.99 -8.00 10.77
N CYS A 89 7.94 -8.58 10.04
CA CYS A 89 9.33 -8.66 10.47
C CYS A 89 10.10 -7.38 10.10
N ARG A 90 11.34 -7.26 10.60
CA ARG A 90 12.21 -6.09 10.35
C ARG A 90 12.44 -5.87 8.86
N ASP A 91 12.73 -6.94 8.11
CA ASP A 91 13.02 -6.85 6.68
C ASP A 91 11.79 -6.40 5.89
N PHE A 92 10.60 -6.84 6.29
CA PHE A 92 9.34 -6.39 5.70
C PHE A 92 9.16 -4.88 5.92
N LEU A 93 9.35 -4.40 7.15
CA LEU A 93 9.27 -2.98 7.48
C LEU A 93 10.30 -2.14 6.71
N GLN A 94 11.55 -2.59 6.66
CA GLN A 94 12.63 -1.87 5.96
C GLN A 94 12.34 -1.76 4.46
N GLU A 95 11.88 -2.84 3.84
CA GLU A 95 11.58 -2.85 2.41
C GLU A 95 10.34 -2.00 2.09
N LEU A 96 9.30 -2.07 2.92
CA LEU A 96 8.10 -1.24 2.77
C LEU A 96 8.43 0.25 2.93
N HIS A 97 9.25 0.60 3.92
CA HIS A 97 9.74 1.97 4.13
C HIS A 97 10.54 2.46 2.92
N ARG A 98 11.51 1.68 2.47
CA ARG A 98 12.36 2.01 1.30
C ARG A 98 11.53 2.25 0.04
N CYS A 99 10.55 1.39 -0.23
CA CYS A 99 9.64 1.58 -1.37
C CYS A 99 8.78 2.83 -1.21
N SER A 100 8.31 3.13 0.01
CA SER A 100 7.56 4.35 0.31
C SER A 100 8.39 5.61 0.11
N GLU A 101 9.66 5.61 0.49
CA GLU A 101 10.58 6.74 0.27
C GLU A 101 10.78 6.97 -1.23
N VAL A 102 11.12 5.92 -1.99
CA VAL A 102 11.31 6.05 -3.45
C VAL A 102 10.05 6.57 -4.14
N ALA A 103 8.86 6.03 -3.81
CA ALA A 103 7.61 6.51 -4.38
C ALA A 103 7.31 7.97 -4.00
N SER A 104 7.63 8.36 -2.77
CA SER A 104 7.48 9.74 -2.30
C SER A 104 8.44 10.70 -3.00
N ASP A 105 9.69 10.32 -3.18
CA ASP A 105 10.71 11.13 -3.87
C ASP A 105 10.38 11.33 -5.35
N GLU A 106 9.90 10.28 -6.01
CA GLU A 106 9.42 10.35 -7.39
C GLU A 106 8.20 11.26 -7.51
N LEU A 107 7.26 11.17 -6.56
CA LEU A 107 6.11 12.04 -6.52
C LEU A 107 6.48 13.51 -6.23
N LEU A 108 7.45 13.76 -5.36
CA LEU A 108 7.91 15.11 -5.06
C LEU A 108 8.56 15.78 -6.27
N GLN A 109 9.22 15.01 -7.15
CA GLN A 109 9.71 15.53 -8.43
C GLN A 109 8.56 15.98 -9.34
N VAL A 110 7.44 15.24 -9.32
CA VAL A 110 6.24 15.58 -10.06
C VAL A 110 5.58 16.85 -9.53
N LEU A 111 5.58 17.03 -8.21
CA LEU A 111 5.01 18.17 -7.50
C LEU A 111 5.87 19.45 -7.54
N ASN A 112 7.13 19.35 -7.98
CA ASN A 112 8.06 20.47 -7.85
C ASN A 112 7.83 21.52 -8.97
N PRO A 113 7.49 22.78 -8.61
CA PRO A 113 7.13 23.81 -9.59
C PRO A 113 8.25 24.17 -10.57
N ILE A 114 9.51 23.87 -10.22
CA ILE A 114 10.68 24.14 -11.09
C ILE A 114 10.72 23.18 -12.29
N THR A 115 10.18 21.97 -12.13
CA THR A 115 10.03 20.97 -13.22
C THR A 115 8.76 21.24 -14.05
N THR A 116 7.75 21.85 -13.45
CA THR A 116 6.49 22.17 -14.12
C THR A 116 6.57 23.55 -14.78
N LYS A 117 7.06 23.62 -16.03
CA LYS A 117 6.40 24.56 -16.94
C LYS A 117 4.93 24.11 -17.00
N PRO A 118 3.94 24.98 -16.77
CA PRO A 118 2.55 24.59 -16.98
C PRO A 118 2.45 24.07 -18.41
N LEU A 119 2.27 22.76 -18.56
CA LEU A 119 1.88 22.15 -19.82
C LEU A 119 0.52 22.76 -20.11
N ASP A 120 0.40 23.49 -21.22
CA ASP A 120 -0.83 24.18 -21.62
C ASP A 120 -2.03 23.21 -21.50
N GLY A 121 -2.97 23.52 -20.60
CA GLY A 121 -4.18 22.72 -20.37
C GLY A 121 -4.07 21.52 -19.42
N TYR A 122 -2.98 21.34 -18.65
CA TYR A 122 -2.88 20.28 -17.64
C TYR A 122 -3.27 20.78 -16.24
N GLU A 123 -4.43 20.34 -15.74
CA GLU A 123 -4.87 20.60 -14.36
C GLU A 123 -4.35 19.49 -13.44
N GLU A 124 -3.48 19.86 -12.49
CA GLU A 124 -3.01 18.93 -11.46
C GLU A 124 -4.15 18.58 -10.48
N PRO A 125 -4.32 17.31 -10.11
CA PRO A 125 -5.35 16.92 -9.15
C PRO A 125 -5.17 17.61 -7.79
N SER A 126 -6.22 18.27 -7.29
CA SER A 126 -6.21 19.11 -6.06
C SER A 126 -5.77 18.41 -4.76
N SER A 127 -5.56 17.09 -4.79
CA SER A 127 -5.14 16.26 -3.65
C SER A 127 -3.76 15.63 -3.81
N LEU A 128 -3.04 15.86 -4.91
CA LEU A 128 -1.76 15.21 -5.19
C LEU A 128 -0.71 15.54 -4.12
N ASN A 129 -0.65 16.81 -3.71
CA ASN A 129 0.24 17.32 -2.67
C ASN A 129 0.05 16.67 -1.28
N LYS A 130 -1.07 15.97 -1.03
CA LYS A 130 -1.35 15.29 0.26
C LYS A 130 -0.76 13.89 0.34
N ILE A 131 -0.51 13.25 -0.81
CA ILE A 131 -0.05 11.84 -0.87
C ILE A 131 1.25 11.61 -0.09
N PRO A 132 2.30 12.45 -0.14
CA PRO A 132 3.52 12.24 0.66
C PRO A 132 3.23 12.18 2.16
N THR A 133 2.31 13.03 2.64
CA THR A 133 1.87 13.02 4.06
C THR A 133 1.10 11.74 4.38
N HIS A 134 0.21 11.29 3.49
CA HIS A 134 -0.51 10.03 3.68
C HIS A 134 0.42 8.81 3.72
N LEU A 135 1.43 8.75 2.83
CA LEU A 135 2.46 7.72 2.84
C LEU A 135 3.21 7.67 4.17
N ARG A 136 3.72 8.83 4.62
CA ARG A 136 4.42 8.95 5.91
C ARG A 136 3.55 8.45 7.07
N ASN A 137 2.28 8.84 7.10
CA ASN A 137 1.35 8.42 8.15
C ASN A 137 1.12 6.91 8.13
N CYS A 138 0.93 6.30 6.94
CA CYS A 138 0.77 4.86 6.81
C CYS A 138 2.01 4.08 7.30
N ILE A 139 3.21 4.58 6.98
CA ILE A 139 4.47 4.00 7.46
C ILE A 139 4.59 4.12 8.99
N LEU A 140 4.31 5.29 9.56
CA LEU A 140 4.34 5.48 11.02
C LEU A 140 3.34 4.57 11.74
N GLY A 141 2.12 4.41 11.21
CA GLY A 141 1.14 3.46 11.73
C GLY A 141 1.63 2.01 11.64
N PHE A 142 2.23 1.63 10.52
CA PHE A 142 2.80 0.30 10.35
C PHE A 142 3.98 0.03 11.31
N VAL A 143 4.81 1.03 11.63
CA VAL A 143 5.86 0.92 12.66
C VAL A 143 5.28 0.61 14.04
N GLN A 144 4.14 1.20 14.41
CA GLN A 144 3.47 0.89 15.67
C GLN A 144 2.96 -0.56 15.70
N ILE A 145 2.37 -1.02 14.59
CA ILE A 145 1.93 -2.42 14.42
C ILE A 145 3.12 -3.38 14.51
N PHE A 146 4.23 -3.08 13.84
CA PHE A 146 5.48 -3.83 13.95
C PHE A 146 5.94 -3.94 15.41
N HIS A 147 5.94 -2.83 16.16
CA HIS A 147 6.36 -2.83 17.55
C HIS A 147 5.42 -3.63 18.46
N PHE A 148 4.12 -3.60 18.21
CA PHE A 148 3.13 -4.41 18.90
C PHE A 148 3.44 -5.91 18.72
N PHE A 149 3.48 -6.40 17.48
CA PHE A 149 3.74 -7.82 17.18
C PHE A 149 5.13 -8.28 17.62
N ARG A 150 6.15 -7.40 17.55
CA ARG A 150 7.49 -7.71 18.05
C ARG A 150 7.47 -8.02 19.55
N LYS A 151 6.67 -7.27 20.33
CA LYS A 151 6.55 -7.39 21.79
C LYS A 151 5.61 -8.50 22.23
N LEU A 152 4.74 -9.02 21.35
CA LEU A 152 3.89 -10.15 21.70
C LEU A 152 4.74 -11.37 22.10
N PRO A 153 4.48 -11.98 23.26
CA PRO A 153 5.10 -13.23 23.65
C PRO A 153 4.43 -14.36 22.86
N VAL A 154 5.19 -14.99 21.98
CA VAL A 154 4.71 -16.06 21.08
C VAL A 154 5.16 -17.44 21.58
N GLN A 155 6.08 -17.49 22.54
CA GLN A 155 6.56 -18.74 23.14
C GLN A 155 5.63 -19.17 24.28
N GLU A 156 5.23 -20.44 24.29
CA GLU A 156 4.33 -21.04 25.29
C GLU A 156 4.82 -20.88 26.75
N GLN A 157 6.11 -20.64 26.93
CA GLN A 157 6.75 -20.43 28.24
C GLN A 157 6.24 -19.15 28.94
N TYR A 158 5.74 -18.17 28.17
CA TYR A 158 5.18 -16.93 28.71
C TYR A 158 3.66 -17.03 28.73
N HIS A 159 3.11 -17.32 29.90
CA HIS A 159 1.66 -17.38 30.06
C HIS A 159 1.07 -15.96 30.11
N ILE A 160 0.30 -15.60 29.09
CA ILE A 160 -0.50 -14.37 29.08
C ILE A 160 -1.78 -14.64 29.87
N SER A 161 -2.06 -13.82 30.88
CA SER A 161 -3.35 -13.89 31.58
C SER A 161 -4.50 -13.46 30.67
N ALA A 162 -5.72 -13.96 30.93
CA ALA A 162 -6.91 -13.56 30.17
C ALA A 162 -7.14 -12.04 30.17
N LEU A 163 -6.77 -11.33 31.25
CA LEU A 163 -6.83 -9.87 31.31
C LEU A 163 -5.83 -9.22 30.34
N GLN A 164 -4.59 -9.69 30.34
CA GLN A 164 -3.56 -9.19 29.42
C GLN A 164 -3.93 -9.47 27.96
N ALA A 165 -4.47 -10.64 27.65
CA ALA A 165 -4.94 -10.96 26.31
C ALA A 165 -6.05 -10.01 25.85
N ARG A 166 -7.05 -9.74 26.69
CA ARG A 166 -8.11 -8.76 26.39
C ARG A 166 -7.58 -7.33 26.18
N ILE A 167 -6.55 -6.93 26.94
CA ILE A 167 -5.90 -5.63 26.77
C ILE A 167 -5.19 -5.58 25.41
N LEU A 168 -4.42 -6.61 25.04
CA LEU A 168 -3.72 -6.69 23.76
C LEU A 168 -4.69 -6.75 22.57
N GLU A 169 -5.81 -7.47 22.69
CA GLU A 169 -6.87 -7.51 21.69
C GLU A 169 -7.46 -6.12 21.45
N ARG A 170 -7.77 -5.40 22.53
CA ARG A 170 -8.29 -4.03 22.45
C ARG A 170 -7.26 -3.06 21.86
N GLU A 171 -6.01 -3.13 22.31
CA GLU A 171 -4.92 -2.29 21.80
C GLU A 171 -4.74 -2.48 20.30
N LEU A 172 -4.66 -3.73 19.84
CA LEU A 172 -4.57 -4.04 18.41
C LEU A 172 -5.77 -3.48 17.64
N LYS A 173 -7.00 -3.77 18.09
CA LYS A 173 -8.22 -3.41 17.38
C LYS A 173 -8.46 -1.89 17.34
N SER A 174 -8.45 -1.25 18.50
CA SER A 174 -8.93 0.12 18.67
C SER A 174 -7.83 1.16 18.51
N ASP A 175 -6.64 0.89 19.04
CA ASP A 175 -5.58 1.89 19.13
C ASP A 175 -4.60 1.81 17.95
N LEU A 176 -4.47 0.63 17.33
CA LEU A 176 -3.56 0.38 16.20
C LEU A 176 -4.30 0.22 14.87
N LEU A 177 -5.06 -0.87 14.69
CA LEU A 177 -5.67 -1.22 13.41
C LEU A 177 -6.76 -0.25 12.98
N GLY A 178 -7.61 0.21 13.90
CA GLY A 178 -8.67 1.17 13.57
C GLY A 178 -8.16 2.47 12.96
N PRO A 179 -7.23 3.19 13.62
CA PRO A 179 -6.58 4.38 13.06
C PRO A 179 -5.80 4.09 11.78
N TRP A 180 -5.02 3.02 11.74
CA TRP A 180 -4.19 2.70 10.58
C TRP A 180 -5.02 2.32 9.34
N THR A 181 -6.10 1.56 9.51
CA THR A 181 -7.05 1.23 8.43
C THR A 181 -7.55 2.50 7.75
N ARG A 182 -7.97 3.50 8.53
CA ARG A 182 -8.45 4.79 7.99
C ARG A 182 -7.37 5.52 7.20
N GLN A 183 -6.12 5.47 7.64
CA GLN A 183 -5.00 6.08 6.90
C GLN A 183 -4.76 5.38 5.56
N VAL A 184 -4.75 4.04 5.56
CA VAL A 184 -4.58 3.24 4.34
C VAL A 184 -5.74 3.44 3.37
N GLU A 185 -6.98 3.46 3.86
CA GLU A 185 -8.16 3.72 3.03
C GLU A 185 -8.14 5.13 2.45
N THR A 186 -7.75 6.14 3.23
CA THR A 186 -7.60 7.51 2.74
C THR A 186 -6.57 7.57 1.61
N LEU A 187 -5.40 6.96 1.80
CA LEU A 187 -4.37 6.89 0.77
C LEU A 187 -4.90 6.20 -0.48
N HIS A 188 -5.52 5.02 -0.32
CA HIS A 188 -6.08 4.22 -1.39
C HIS A 188 -7.11 4.98 -2.23
N SER A 189 -8.09 5.61 -1.57
CA SER A 189 -9.12 6.41 -2.24
C SER A 189 -8.54 7.64 -2.90
N THR A 190 -7.55 8.30 -2.27
CA THR A 190 -6.95 9.52 -2.81
C THR A 190 -6.13 9.21 -4.07
N ILE A 191 -5.29 8.17 -4.07
CA ILE A 191 -4.54 7.80 -5.27
C ILE A 191 -5.45 7.27 -6.38
N GLY A 192 -6.50 6.53 -6.02
CA GLY A 192 -7.51 6.08 -6.99
C GLY A 192 -8.22 7.25 -7.66
N TRP A 193 -8.62 8.26 -6.87
CA TRP A 193 -9.24 9.47 -7.41
C TRP A 193 -8.28 10.28 -8.28
N ILE A 194 -7.03 10.43 -7.86
CA ILE A 194 -5.97 11.12 -8.63
C ILE A 194 -5.83 10.46 -10.01
N LEU A 195 -5.60 9.14 -10.07
CA LEU A 195 -5.48 8.38 -11.32
C LEU A 195 -6.72 8.50 -12.22
N LEU A 196 -7.91 8.60 -11.62
CA LEU A 196 -9.17 8.76 -12.36
C LEU A 196 -9.46 10.19 -12.78
N SER A 197 -8.90 11.20 -12.10
CA SER A 197 -9.12 12.62 -12.40
C SER A 197 -8.09 13.19 -13.38
N ASP A 198 -6.92 12.56 -13.44
CA ASP A 198 -5.80 12.99 -14.26
C ASP A 198 -6.05 12.66 -15.74
N SER A 199 -6.06 13.68 -16.60
CA SER A 199 -6.43 13.55 -18.01
C SER A 199 -5.51 12.59 -18.78
N HIS A 200 -4.23 12.52 -18.41
CA HIS A 200 -3.26 11.61 -19.03
C HIS A 200 -3.61 10.15 -18.77
N PHE A 201 -3.89 9.83 -17.50
CA PHE A 201 -4.26 8.47 -17.10
C PHE A 201 -5.68 8.10 -17.56
N GLN A 202 -6.61 9.07 -17.61
CA GLN A 202 -7.92 8.87 -18.23
C GLN A 202 -7.79 8.51 -19.72
N GLN A 203 -6.90 9.18 -20.47
CA GLN A 203 -6.67 8.85 -21.87
C GLN A 203 -6.18 7.41 -22.03
N LYS A 204 -5.16 7.00 -21.25
CA LYS A 204 -4.66 5.62 -21.25
C LYS A 204 -5.75 4.60 -20.92
N LEU A 205 -6.58 4.88 -19.92
CA LEU A 205 -7.71 4.02 -19.55
C LEU A 205 -8.73 3.91 -20.69
N ASN A 206 -9.04 5.01 -21.38
CA ASN A 206 -9.97 5.01 -22.51
C ASN A 206 -9.41 4.25 -23.73
N GLU A 207 -8.10 4.35 -23.99
CA GLU A 207 -7.41 3.56 -25.00
C GLU A 207 -7.40 2.07 -24.66
N TYR A 208 -7.25 1.71 -23.39
CA TYR A 208 -7.36 0.31 -22.96
C TYR A 208 -8.78 -0.23 -23.16
N LYS A 209 -9.81 0.53 -22.76
CA LYS A 209 -11.24 0.14 -22.93
C LYS A 209 -11.60 -0.06 -24.40
N SER A 210 -11.13 0.81 -25.29
CA SER A 210 -11.43 0.70 -26.72
C SER A 210 -10.78 -0.54 -27.36
N LYS A 211 -9.61 -0.96 -26.87
CA LYS A 211 -8.89 -2.15 -27.37
C LYS A 211 -9.43 -3.48 -26.82
N THR A 212 -9.95 -3.50 -25.59
CA THR A 212 -10.30 -4.75 -24.89
C THR A 212 -11.79 -5.08 -24.85
N GLN A 213 -12.67 -4.22 -25.37
CA GLN A 213 -14.14 -4.41 -25.31
C GLN A 213 -14.65 -4.75 -23.89
N THR A 214 -13.98 -4.25 -22.86
CA THR A 214 -14.28 -4.55 -21.45
C THR A 214 -15.60 -3.91 -21.02
N GLU A 215 -16.35 -4.59 -20.14
CA GLU A 215 -17.61 -4.06 -19.60
C GLU A 215 -17.42 -2.68 -18.93
N PRO A 216 -18.39 -1.77 -19.07
CA PRO A 216 -18.27 -0.43 -18.49
C PRO A 216 -18.27 -0.47 -16.95
N GLY A 217 -17.29 0.20 -16.31
CA GLY A 217 -17.32 0.47 -14.87
C GLY A 217 -15.97 0.41 -14.14
N ALA A 218 -16.03 0.25 -12.81
CA ALA A 218 -14.87 0.18 -11.92
C ALA A 218 -14.00 -1.08 -12.11
N LEU A 219 -14.57 -2.14 -12.69
CA LEU A 219 -13.83 -3.36 -13.05
C LEU A 219 -12.76 -3.05 -14.11
N ALA A 220 -13.10 -2.27 -15.14
CA ALA A 220 -12.17 -1.88 -16.19
C ALA A 220 -10.98 -1.05 -15.66
N PHE A 221 -11.17 -0.20 -14.65
CA PHE A 221 -10.08 0.57 -14.04
C PHE A 221 -9.09 -0.35 -13.29
N ASN A 222 -9.61 -1.26 -12.47
CA ASN A 222 -8.76 -2.19 -11.72
C ASN A 222 -8.04 -3.18 -12.65
N GLU A 223 -8.69 -3.63 -13.71
CA GLU A 223 -8.08 -4.50 -14.72
C GLU A 223 -7.00 -3.78 -15.52
N TRP A 224 -7.29 -2.56 -16.00
CA TRP A 224 -6.31 -1.72 -16.67
C TRP A 224 -5.09 -1.47 -15.78
N LEU A 225 -5.29 -1.04 -14.53
CA LEU A 225 -4.18 -0.73 -13.64
C LEU A 225 -3.35 -1.98 -13.33
N ARG A 226 -3.98 -3.15 -13.16
CA ARG A 226 -3.27 -4.44 -13.05
C ARG A 226 -2.49 -4.77 -14.32
N HIS A 227 -3.04 -4.49 -15.49
CA HIS A 227 -2.37 -4.69 -16.77
C HIS A 227 -1.13 -3.80 -16.87
N GLU A 228 -1.26 -2.50 -16.66
CA GLU A 228 -0.16 -1.53 -16.70
C GLU A 228 0.94 -1.86 -15.69
N ILE A 229 0.57 -2.18 -14.45
CA ILE A 229 1.53 -2.53 -13.41
C ILE A 229 2.35 -3.78 -13.80
N ARG A 230 1.78 -4.73 -14.56
CA ARG A 230 2.45 -5.99 -14.92
C ARG A 230 3.41 -5.88 -16.12
N GLN A 231 3.37 -4.81 -16.91
CA GLN A 231 4.29 -4.57 -18.05
C GLN A 231 5.68 -4.04 -17.60
#